data_AF-A0A0G1VN19-F1
#
_entry.id   AF-A0A0G1VN19-F1
#
_cell.length_a   1.000
_cell.length_b   1.000
_cell.length_c   1.000
_cell.angle_alpha   90.00
_cell.angle_beta   90.00
_cell.angle_gamma   90.00
#
_symmetry.space_group_name_H-M   'P 1'
#
loop_
_entity.id
_entity.type
_entity.pdbx_description
1 polymer ?
#
loop_
_entity_poly.entity_id
_entity_poly.type
_entity_poly.pdbx_seq_one_letter_code
_entity_poly.pdbx_strand_id
1 'polypeptide(L)'
;MNLIGDYYVLANLPIWATAMFLFFGTLGVIHVGRDYFEGLPYQVSYSAQFGDAMLFGAVLIAVGILHRGGSVVPEWLQSNNAHVAILVTCFAFGVIVSILTIKGRSGKAMDVYHDVIIAPLILYLAITLLPLIWLNGTKTEMVSTTWFIIIWGLLVIFDIKANRMNQRRWLENHGVVLRP
;
A
#
# COMPACT_ATOMS: atom_id res chain seq x y z
N MET A 1 21.84 9.15 -15.32
CA MET A 1 20.71 8.20 -15.43
C MET A 1 19.43 9.00 -15.24
N ASN A 2 18.47 8.91 -16.16
CA ASN A 2 17.20 9.64 -16.00
C ASN A 2 16.30 8.82 -15.08
N LEU A 3 15.94 9.38 -13.92
CA LEU A 3 14.88 8.82 -13.09
C LEU A 3 13.54 9.05 -13.79
N ILE A 4 12.72 8.01 -13.86
CA ILE A 4 11.47 7.97 -14.61
C ILE A 4 10.38 7.40 -13.69
N GLY A 5 9.10 7.66 -13.99
CA GLY A 5 7.97 7.14 -13.24
C GLY A 5 7.95 7.62 -11.79
N ASP A 6 7.69 6.69 -10.86
CA ASP A 6 7.69 6.98 -9.42
C ASP A 6 9.07 7.39 -8.90
N TYR A 7 10.17 6.90 -9.49
CA TYR A 7 11.51 7.31 -9.06
C TYR A 7 11.73 8.81 -9.25
N TYR A 8 11.25 9.37 -10.36
CA TYR A 8 11.34 10.82 -10.60
C TYR A 8 10.54 11.59 -9.53
N VAL A 9 9.31 11.17 -9.27
CA VAL A 9 8.44 11.82 -8.28
C VAL A 9 9.04 11.74 -6.89
N LEU A 10 9.45 10.55 -6.45
CA LEU A 10 9.99 10.30 -5.12
C LEU A 10 11.36 10.96 -4.91
N ALA A 11 12.19 11.08 -5.95
CA ALA A 11 13.48 11.76 -5.86
C ALA A 11 13.34 13.29 -5.73
N ASN A 12 12.25 13.87 -6.23
CA ASN A 12 12.02 15.32 -6.19
C ASN A 12 11.10 15.78 -5.06
N LEU A 13 10.32 14.87 -4.46
CA LEU A 13 9.47 15.19 -3.31
C LEU A 13 10.27 15.13 -2.00
N PRO A 14 10.06 16.10 -1.07
CA PRO A 14 10.56 15.98 0.29
C PRO A 14 10.03 14.72 0.98
N ILE A 15 10.85 14.06 1.80
CA ILE A 15 10.49 12.82 2.52
C ILE A 15 9.19 13.00 3.33
N TRP A 16 9.03 14.14 4.02
CA TRP A 16 7.83 14.43 4.80
C TRP A 16 6.58 14.53 3.91
N ALA A 17 6.71 15.07 2.70
CA ALA A 17 5.59 15.20 1.76
C ALA A 17 5.17 13.82 1.27
N THR A 18 6.13 12.95 0.92
CA THR A 18 5.85 11.55 0.58
C THR A 18 5.12 10.82 1.71
N ALA A 19 5.59 10.98 2.96
CA ALA A 19 4.93 10.38 4.13
C ALA A 19 3.49 10.89 4.29
N MET A 20 3.24 12.19 4.11
CA MET A 20 1.88 12.77 4.16
C MET A 20 0.99 12.25 3.03
N PHE A 21 1.49 12.16 1.80
CA PHE A 21 0.71 11.62 0.68
C PHE A 21 0.34 10.16 0.89
N LEU A 22 1.28 9.33 1.36
CA LEU A 22 1.00 7.94 1.70
C LEU A 22 -0.05 7.85 2.80
N PHE A 23 0.14 8.58 3.91
CA PHE A 23 -0.77 8.55 5.05
C PHE A 23 -2.19 9.01 4.69
N PHE A 24 -2.33 10.19 4.08
CA PHE A 24 -3.66 10.73 3.74
C PHE A 24 -4.30 9.96 2.58
N GLY A 25 -3.53 9.60 1.54
CA GLY A 25 -4.05 8.93 0.35
C GLY A 25 -4.54 7.50 0.61
N THR A 26 -4.07 6.86 1.68
CA THR A 26 -4.44 5.49 2.05
C THR A 26 -5.28 5.45 3.33
N LEU A 27 -4.67 5.68 4.50
CA LEU A 27 -5.34 5.59 5.80
C LEU A 27 -6.35 6.71 6.03
N GLY A 28 -5.99 7.94 5.65
CA GLY A 28 -6.83 9.11 5.84
C GLY A 28 -8.14 9.03 5.03
N VAL A 29 -8.04 8.76 3.74
CA VAL A 29 -9.21 8.61 2.85
C VAL A 29 -10.14 7.48 3.33
N ILE A 30 -9.59 6.34 3.77
CA ILE A 30 -10.42 5.25 4.30
C ILE A 30 -11.18 5.65 5.55
N HIS A 31 -10.52 6.32 6.51
CA HIS A 31 -11.18 6.76 7.74
C HIS A 31 -12.31 7.76 7.46
N VAL A 32 -12.01 8.81 6.69
CA VAL A 32 -12.99 9.85 6.33
C VAL A 32 -14.12 9.26 5.51
N GLY A 33 -13.80 8.40 4.53
CA GLY A 33 -14.79 7.78 3.67
C GLY A 33 -15.72 6.85 4.44
N ARG A 34 -15.21 6.04 5.38
CA ARG A 34 -16.07 5.15 6.20
C ARG A 34 -16.94 5.94 7.17
N ASP A 35 -16.44 7.03 7.74
CA ASP A 35 -17.28 7.92 8.54
C ASP A 35 -18.43 8.51 7.72
N TYR A 36 -18.12 9.02 6.53
CA TYR A 36 -19.11 9.64 5.65
C TYR A 36 -20.15 8.63 5.11
N PHE A 37 -19.70 7.49 4.57
CA PHE A 37 -20.58 6.52 3.91
C PHE A 37 -21.20 5.52 4.88
N GLU A 38 -20.51 5.15 5.96
CA GLU A 38 -20.92 4.05 6.86
C GLU A 38 -21.29 4.56 8.27
N GLY A 39 -21.03 5.84 8.56
CA GLY A 39 -21.40 6.51 9.82
C GLY A 39 -20.45 6.23 10.99
N LEU A 40 -19.31 5.58 10.74
CA LEU A 40 -18.29 5.33 11.76
C LEU A 40 -16.90 5.22 11.09
N PRO A 41 -15.88 5.95 11.58
CA PRO A 41 -14.51 5.72 11.17
C PRO A 41 -14.01 4.42 11.82
N TYR A 42 -13.63 3.44 11.02
CA TYR A 42 -13.03 2.22 11.54
C TYR A 42 -11.95 1.69 10.62
N GLN A 43 -11.00 0.97 11.21
CA GLN A 43 -10.04 0.11 10.54
C GLN A 43 -9.72 -1.02 11.52
N VAL A 44 -10.31 -2.20 11.37
CA VAL A 44 -10.09 -3.28 12.37
C VAL A 44 -8.92 -4.18 11.99
N SER A 45 -8.54 -4.24 10.72
CA SER A 45 -7.41 -5.05 10.28
C SER A 45 -6.10 -4.48 10.84
N TYR A 46 -5.31 -5.31 11.55
CA TYR A 46 -4.00 -4.89 12.06
C TYR A 46 -2.97 -4.73 10.95
N SER A 47 -3.05 -5.54 9.89
CA SER A 47 -2.23 -5.36 8.71
C SER A 47 -2.49 -4.01 8.04
N ALA A 48 -3.73 -3.54 8.03
CA ALA A 48 -4.07 -2.24 7.47
C ALA A 48 -3.90 -1.06 8.47
N GLN A 49 -3.86 -1.29 9.78
CA GLN A 49 -3.54 -0.24 10.77
C GLN A 49 -2.02 -0.04 10.93
N PHE A 50 -1.31 -1.13 11.17
CA PHE A 50 0.11 -1.12 11.52
C PHE A 50 0.99 -1.60 10.38
N GLY A 51 0.53 -2.57 9.62
CA GLY A 51 1.28 -3.09 8.48
C GLY A 51 1.46 -2.05 7.37
N ASP A 52 0.43 -1.25 7.05
CA ASP A 52 0.55 -0.16 6.08
C ASP A 52 1.64 0.85 6.48
N ALA A 53 1.76 1.16 7.78
CA ALA A 53 2.85 2.00 8.27
C ALA A 53 4.23 1.36 8.07
N MET A 54 4.36 0.04 8.21
CA MET A 54 5.60 -0.69 7.88
C MET A 54 5.93 -0.61 6.39
N LEU A 55 4.91 -0.72 5.52
CA LEU A 55 5.07 -0.54 4.08
C LEU A 55 5.46 0.89 3.73
N PHE A 56 4.93 1.91 4.41
CA PHE A 56 5.40 3.29 4.24
C PHE A 56 6.86 3.42 4.66
N GLY A 57 7.27 2.76 5.75
CA GLY A 57 8.68 2.68 6.15
C GLY A 57 9.58 2.18 5.01
N ALA A 58 9.16 1.13 4.30
CA ALA A 58 9.89 0.63 3.13
C ALA A 58 9.96 1.66 1.99
N VAL A 59 8.85 2.36 1.70
CA VAL A 59 8.82 3.43 0.70
C VAL A 59 9.76 4.58 1.10
N LEU A 60 9.76 5.00 2.38
CA LEU A 60 10.63 6.07 2.86
C LEU A 60 12.12 5.68 2.85
N ILE A 61 12.44 4.41 3.08
CA ILE A 61 13.79 3.87 2.85
C ILE A 61 14.18 4.04 1.38
N ALA A 62 13.30 3.67 0.44
CA ALA A 62 13.56 3.85 -0.99
C ALA A 62 13.75 5.34 -1.37
N VAL A 63 12.94 6.24 -0.80
CA VAL A 63 13.10 7.69 -1.00
C VAL A 63 14.47 8.15 -0.50
N GLY A 64 14.88 7.72 0.69
CA GLY A 64 16.21 8.03 1.24
C GLY A 64 17.34 7.55 0.32
N ILE A 65 17.21 6.35 -0.26
CA ILE A 65 18.16 5.82 -1.25
C ILE A 65 18.21 6.71 -2.51
N LEU A 66 17.06 7.13 -3.04
CA LEU A 66 16.98 8.01 -4.21
C LEU A 66 17.61 9.38 -3.93
N HIS A 67 17.36 9.95 -2.75
CA HIS A 67 17.89 11.26 -2.35
C HIS A 67 19.40 11.27 -2.16
N ARG A 68 20.03 10.12 -1.86
CA ARG A 68 21.50 10.01 -1.83
C ARG A 68 22.13 10.19 -3.22
N GLY A 69 21.37 10.00 -4.29
CA GLY A 69 21.87 10.05 -5.66
C GLY A 69 22.69 8.82 -6.05
N GLY A 70 23.03 8.73 -7.33
CA GLY A 70 23.82 7.63 -7.88
C GLY A 70 23.10 6.26 -7.90
N SER A 71 21.79 6.23 -7.65
CA SER A 71 21.03 4.99 -7.62
C SER A 71 21.03 4.31 -9.00
N VAL A 72 21.24 2.99 -9.00
CA VAL A 72 21.13 2.10 -10.16
C VAL A 72 19.72 1.54 -10.21
N VAL A 73 19.02 1.76 -11.33
CA VAL A 73 17.68 1.22 -11.59
C VAL A 73 17.82 0.06 -12.58
N PRO A 74 17.14 -1.09 -12.35
CA PRO A 74 17.15 -2.19 -13.31
C PRO A 74 16.74 -1.72 -14.72
N GLU A 75 17.38 -2.22 -15.77
CA GLU A 75 17.13 -1.77 -17.15
C GLU A 75 15.66 -1.84 -17.56
N TRP A 76 14.95 -2.88 -17.13
CA TRP A 76 13.52 -3.07 -17.41
C TRP A 76 12.62 -2.04 -16.72
N LEU A 77 13.12 -1.32 -15.70
CA LEU A 77 12.44 -0.22 -15.00
C LEU A 77 12.90 1.16 -15.47
N GLN A 78 13.82 1.26 -16.44
CA GLN A 78 14.25 2.55 -17.00
C GLN A 78 13.30 3.06 -18.11
N SER A 79 12.12 2.47 -18.27
CA SER A 79 11.16 2.79 -19.33
C SER A 79 9.84 3.28 -18.77
N ASN A 80 9.35 4.43 -19.26
CA ASN A 80 8.00 4.93 -18.97
C ASN A 80 6.93 3.87 -19.25
N ASN A 81 7.08 3.15 -20.36
CA ASN A 81 6.10 2.13 -20.76
C ASN A 81 6.09 0.96 -19.78
N ALA A 82 7.23 0.62 -19.16
CA ALA A 82 7.28 -0.41 -18.14
C ALA A 82 6.52 0.02 -16.87
N HIS A 83 6.74 1.24 -16.38
CA HIS A 83 5.98 1.78 -15.24
C HIS A 83 4.47 1.79 -15.51
N VAL A 84 4.06 2.27 -16.69
CA VAL A 84 2.64 2.26 -17.10
C VAL A 84 2.09 0.83 -17.18
N ALA A 85 2.81 -0.10 -17.78
CA ALA A 85 2.37 -1.50 -17.88
C ALA A 85 2.21 -2.17 -16.51
N ILE A 86 3.16 -1.94 -15.58
CA ILE A 86 3.08 -2.46 -14.21
C ILE A 86 1.88 -1.85 -13.50
N LEU A 87 1.71 -0.52 -13.58
CA LEU A 87 0.59 0.18 -12.94
C LEU A 87 -0.76 -0.33 -13.44
N VAL A 88 -0.94 -0.44 -14.75
CA VAL A 88 -2.16 -0.98 -15.38
C VAL A 88 -2.41 -2.42 -14.93
N THR A 89 -1.36 -3.25 -14.88
CA THR A 89 -1.48 -4.64 -14.43
C THR A 89 -1.89 -4.73 -12.96
N CYS A 90 -1.30 -3.92 -12.09
CA CYS A 90 -1.66 -3.85 -10.67
C CYS A 90 -3.11 -3.40 -10.50
N PHE A 91 -3.52 -2.38 -11.25
CA PHE A 91 -4.90 -1.87 -11.21
C PHE A 91 -5.91 -2.93 -11.68
N ALA A 92 -5.64 -3.59 -12.80
CA ALA A 92 -6.47 -4.67 -13.32
C ALA A 92 -6.60 -5.81 -12.29
N PHE A 93 -5.51 -6.19 -11.63
CA PHE A 93 -5.53 -7.18 -10.56
C PHE A 93 -6.41 -6.73 -9.38
N GLY A 94 -6.29 -5.47 -8.95
CA GLY A 94 -7.14 -4.89 -7.91
C GLY A 94 -8.63 -4.93 -8.25
N VAL A 95 -8.98 -4.57 -9.48
CA VAL A 95 -10.37 -4.66 -10.00
C VAL A 95 -10.87 -6.10 -9.98
N ILE A 96 -10.08 -7.05 -10.47
CA ILE A 96 -10.44 -8.49 -10.46
C ILE A 96 -10.69 -8.96 -9.02
N VAL A 97 -9.78 -8.66 -8.10
CA VAL A 97 -9.93 -9.01 -6.68
C VAL A 97 -11.20 -8.40 -6.11
N SER A 98 -11.44 -7.10 -6.33
CA SER A 98 -12.64 -6.41 -5.86
C SER A 98 -13.93 -7.05 -6.38
N ILE A 99 -13.98 -7.45 -7.66
CA ILE A 99 -15.14 -8.13 -8.25
C ILE A 99 -15.35 -9.49 -7.60
N LEU A 100 -14.28 -10.28 -7.44
CA LEU A 100 -14.34 -11.61 -6.84
C LEU A 100 -14.76 -11.57 -5.36
N THR A 101 -14.43 -10.48 -4.65
CA THR A 101 -14.75 -10.33 -3.23
C THR A 101 -15.90 -9.36 -2.92
N ILE A 102 -16.61 -8.85 -3.93
CA ILE A 102 -17.69 -7.85 -3.79
C ILE A 102 -18.83 -8.32 -2.89
N LYS A 103 -19.17 -9.62 -2.90
CA LYS A 103 -20.25 -10.17 -2.07
C LYS A 103 -19.86 -10.38 -0.61
N GLY A 104 -18.59 -10.14 -0.26
CA GLY A 104 -18.04 -10.40 1.06
C GLY A 104 -17.20 -9.24 1.54
N ARG A 105 -15.88 -9.31 1.27
CA ARG A 105 -14.89 -8.35 1.75
C ARG A 105 -15.05 -6.96 1.14
N SER A 106 -15.31 -6.87 -0.16
CA SER A 106 -15.32 -5.59 -0.91
C SER A 106 -16.72 -5.00 -1.04
N GLY A 107 -17.66 -5.40 -0.19
CA GLY A 107 -19.08 -5.05 -0.34
C GLY A 107 -19.43 -3.59 -0.07
N LYS A 108 -18.45 -2.77 0.33
CA LYS A 108 -18.62 -1.35 0.66
C LYS A 108 -17.67 -0.48 -0.12
N ALA A 109 -18.08 0.78 -0.33
CA ALA A 109 -17.38 1.71 -1.19
C ALA A 109 -15.90 1.87 -0.82
N MET A 110 -15.59 1.93 0.48
CA MET A 110 -14.21 2.08 0.94
C MET A 110 -13.39 0.79 0.83
N ASP A 111 -14.02 -0.38 0.90
CA ASP A 111 -13.34 -1.64 0.64
C ASP A 111 -13.05 -1.81 -0.86
N VAL A 112 -13.97 -1.38 -1.74
CA VAL A 112 -13.72 -1.28 -3.20
C VAL A 112 -12.60 -0.29 -3.49
N TYR A 113 -12.63 0.89 -2.88
CA TYR A 113 -11.57 1.90 -3.03
C TYR A 113 -10.21 1.33 -2.62
N HIS A 114 -10.15 0.65 -1.48
CA HIS A 114 -8.93 -0.02 -1.03
C HIS A 114 -8.44 -1.02 -2.08
N ASP A 115 -9.31 -1.89 -2.59
CA ASP A 115 -8.93 -2.96 -3.51
C ASP A 115 -8.55 -2.48 -4.90
N VAL A 116 -9.15 -1.39 -5.36
CA VAL A 116 -8.95 -0.87 -6.72
C VAL A 116 -7.87 0.23 -6.77
N ILE A 117 -7.63 0.93 -5.67
CA ILE A 117 -6.69 2.07 -5.62
C ILE A 117 -5.51 1.77 -4.71
N ILE A 118 -5.75 1.52 -3.42
CA ILE A 118 -4.69 1.42 -2.41
C ILE A 118 -3.82 0.17 -2.66
N ALA A 119 -4.44 -1.01 -2.72
CA ALA A 119 -3.70 -2.26 -2.87
C ALA A 119 -2.89 -2.32 -4.19
N PRO A 120 -3.44 -1.89 -5.35
CA PRO A 120 -2.68 -1.75 -6.58
C PRO A 120 -1.52 -0.78 -6.50
N LEU A 121 -1.69 0.37 -5.83
CA LEU A 121 -0.61 1.34 -5.63
C LEU A 121 0.51 0.75 -4.77
N ILE A 122 0.16 0.07 -3.67
CA ILE A 122 1.14 -0.63 -2.82
C ILE A 122 1.88 -1.71 -3.61
N LEU A 123 1.17 -2.50 -4.42
CA LEU A 123 1.77 -3.54 -5.25
C LEU A 123 2.71 -2.95 -6.31
N TYR A 124 2.28 -1.88 -6.97
CA TYR A 124 3.11 -1.13 -7.91
C TYR A 124 4.40 -0.65 -7.25
N LEU A 125 4.29 0.02 -6.09
CA LEU A 125 5.45 0.50 -5.32
C LEU A 125 6.34 -0.65 -4.85
N ALA A 126 5.78 -1.80 -4.48
CA ALA A 126 6.58 -2.96 -4.11
C ALA A 126 7.40 -3.49 -5.30
N ILE A 127 6.78 -3.59 -6.49
CA ILE A 127 7.45 -4.07 -7.71
C ILE A 127 8.56 -3.10 -8.13
N THR A 128 8.35 -1.79 -8.05
CA THR A 128 9.34 -0.79 -8.47
C THR A 128 10.41 -0.54 -7.40
N LEU A 129 10.05 -0.46 -6.12
CA LEU A 129 10.98 -0.01 -5.08
C LEU A 129 11.81 -1.15 -4.48
N LEU A 130 11.33 -2.39 -4.44
CA LEU A 130 12.12 -3.48 -3.85
C LEU A 130 13.42 -3.78 -4.63
N PRO A 131 13.42 -3.86 -5.97
CA PRO A 131 14.65 -3.99 -6.73
C PRO A 131 15.62 -2.82 -6.47
N LEU A 132 15.10 -1.59 -6.36
CA LEU A 132 15.89 -0.41 -6.05
C LEU A 132 16.56 -0.53 -4.67
N ILE A 133 15.81 -0.94 -3.65
CA ILE A 133 16.31 -1.14 -2.28
C ILE A 133 17.40 -2.22 -2.26
N TRP A 134 17.21 -3.35 -2.94
CA TRP A 134 18.20 -4.43 -2.91
C TRP A 134 19.47 -4.13 -3.72
N LEU A 135 19.39 -3.28 -4.74
CA LEU A 135 20.56 -2.88 -5.52
C LEU A 135 21.37 -1.75 -4.88
N ASN A 136 20.72 -0.85 -4.13
CA ASN A 136 21.33 0.41 -3.68
C ASN A 136 21.28 0.63 -2.17
N GLY A 137 20.53 -0.20 -1.45
CA GLY A 137 20.37 -0.10 -0.01
C GLY A 137 21.60 -0.58 0.74
N THR A 138 21.85 0.03 1.89
CA THR A 138 22.76 -0.52 2.89
C THR A 138 22.19 -1.82 3.47
N LYS A 139 23.04 -2.62 4.13
CA LYS A 139 22.60 -3.84 4.82
C LYS A 139 21.46 -3.55 5.80
N THR A 140 21.53 -2.44 6.54
CA THR A 140 20.48 -2.03 7.48
C THR A 140 19.17 -1.75 6.75
N GLU A 141 19.19 -0.98 5.67
CA GLU A 141 17.99 -0.64 4.88
C GLU A 141 17.32 -1.89 4.28
N MET A 142 18.11 -2.82 3.74
CA MET A 142 17.61 -4.08 3.20
C MET A 142 16.98 -4.95 4.30
N VAL A 143 17.66 -5.09 5.45
CA VAL A 143 17.17 -5.88 6.59
C VAL A 143 15.90 -5.26 7.18
N SER A 144 15.87 -3.94 7.39
CA SER A 144 14.69 -3.23 7.89
C SER A 144 13.49 -3.39 6.94
N THR A 145 13.69 -3.19 5.64
CA THR A 145 12.65 -3.40 4.61
C THR A 145 12.12 -4.84 4.64
N THR A 146 13.03 -5.81 4.77
CA THR A 146 12.65 -7.23 4.84
C THR A 146 11.81 -7.52 6.08
N TRP A 147 12.19 -6.99 7.24
CA TRP A 147 11.40 -7.10 8.47
C TRP A 147 10.05 -6.42 8.37
N PHE A 148 9.96 -5.24 7.74
CA PHE A 148 8.69 -4.56 7.50
C PHE A 148 7.73 -5.43 6.69
N ILE A 149 8.20 -6.07 5.60
CA ILE A 149 7.40 -6.98 4.78
C ILE A 149 7.00 -8.23 5.56
N ILE A 150 7.91 -8.83 6.32
CA ILE A 150 7.62 -10.02 7.13
C ILE A 150 6.55 -9.70 8.18
N ILE A 151 6.71 -8.61 8.92
CA ILE A 151 5.74 -8.18 9.95
C ILE A 151 4.38 -7.91 9.30
N TRP A 152 4.35 -7.17 8.19
CA TRP A 152 3.12 -6.94 7.43
C TRP A 152 2.46 -8.26 7.02
N GLY A 153 3.21 -9.21 6.45
CA GLY A 153 2.70 -10.51 6.03
C GLY A 153 2.15 -11.34 7.20
N LEU A 154 2.83 -11.32 8.36
CA LEU A 154 2.35 -11.99 9.57
C LEU A 154 1.04 -11.37 10.07
N LEU A 155 0.90 -10.04 10.02
CA LEU A 155 -0.34 -9.35 10.36
C LEU A 155 -1.48 -9.71 9.39
N VAL A 156 -1.20 -9.83 8.10
CA VAL A 156 -2.19 -10.27 7.11
C VAL A 156 -2.68 -11.69 7.44
N ILE A 157 -1.76 -12.62 7.70
CA ILE A 157 -2.10 -14.00 8.08
C ILE A 157 -2.94 -14.01 9.36
N PHE A 158 -2.57 -13.20 10.35
CA PHE A 158 -3.33 -13.05 11.59
C PHE A 158 -4.74 -12.53 11.33
N ASP A 159 -4.89 -11.46 10.53
CA ASP A 159 -6.18 -10.88 10.19
C ASP A 159 -7.09 -11.85 9.42
N ILE A 160 -6.52 -12.66 8.52
CA ILE A 160 -7.25 -13.71 7.81
C ILE A 160 -7.79 -14.73 8.83
N LYS A 161 -6.93 -15.25 9.71
CA LYS A 161 -7.33 -16.24 10.74
C LYS A 161 -8.35 -15.68 11.72
N ALA A 162 -8.25 -14.40 12.06
CA ALA A 162 -9.16 -13.71 12.97
C ALA A 162 -10.42 -13.16 12.28
N ASN A 163 -10.63 -13.43 10.98
CA ASN A 163 -11.72 -12.89 10.16
C ASN A 163 -11.81 -11.35 10.14
N ARG A 164 -10.70 -10.65 10.44
CA ARG A 164 -10.61 -9.19 10.45
C ARG A 164 -10.51 -8.60 9.05
N MET A 165 -10.20 -9.41 8.04
CA MET A 165 -10.19 -8.99 6.64
C MET A 165 -11.58 -8.55 6.15
N ASN A 166 -12.66 -9.16 6.65
CA ASN A 166 -14.03 -8.68 6.44
C ASN A 166 -14.41 -7.74 7.61
N GLN A 167 -13.95 -6.49 7.50
CA GLN A 167 -13.98 -5.53 8.60
C GLN A 167 -15.39 -5.26 9.13
N ARG A 168 -16.35 -5.07 8.21
CA ARG A 168 -17.76 -4.82 8.56
C ARG A 168 -18.38 -6.01 9.28
N ARG A 169 -18.25 -7.22 8.73
CA ARG A 169 -18.79 -8.43 9.37
C ARG A 169 -18.14 -8.66 10.74
N TRP A 170 -16.86 -8.37 10.87
CA TRP A 170 -16.17 -8.44 12.15
C TRP A 170 -16.80 -7.47 13.16
N LEU A 171 -17.06 -6.22 12.78
CA LEU A 171 -17.70 -5.23 13.65
C LEU A 171 -19.14 -5.61 14.03
N GLU A 172 -19.94 -6.07 13.06
CA GLU A 172 -21.32 -6.53 13.28
C GLU A 172 -21.36 -7.72 14.26
N ASN A 173 -20.41 -8.66 14.14
CA ASN A 173 -20.25 -9.78 15.09
C ASN A 173 -19.87 -9.33 16.52
N HIS A 174 -19.37 -8.10 16.68
CA HIS A 174 -19.04 -7.49 17.98
C HIS A 174 -20.06 -6.42 18.41
N GLY A 175 -21.26 -6.43 17.81
CA GLY A 175 -22.39 -5.60 18.24
C GLY A 175 -22.35 -4.15 17.74
N VAL A 176 -21.47 -3.82 16.79
CA VAL A 176 -21.42 -2.48 16.19
C VAL A 176 -22.45 -2.38 15.06
N VAL A 177 -23.27 -1.34 15.10
CA VAL A 177 -24.29 -1.05 14.08
C VAL A 177 -23.75 0.01 13.12
N LEU A 178 -23.65 -0.34 11.84
CA LEU A 178 -23.20 0.54 10.76
C LEU A 178 -24.37 0.92 9.86
N ARG A 179 -24.25 2.05 9.14
CA ARG A 179 -25.24 2.43 8.14
C ARG A 179 -25.31 1.39 7.01
N PRO A 180 -26.50 1.16 6.43
CA PRO A 180 -26.70 0.19 5.36
C PRO A 180 -25.76 0.45 4.18
#